data_AF-A0A6I9WAC5-F1
#
_entry.id   AF-A0A6I9WAC5-F1
#
_cell.length_a   1.000
_cell.length_b   1.000
_cell.length_c   1.000
_cell.angle_alpha   90.00
_cell.angle_beta   90.00
_cell.angle_gamma   90.00
#
_symmetry.space_group_name_H-M   'P 1'
#
loop_
_entity.id
_entity.type
_entity.pdbx_description
1 polymer ?
#
loop_
_entity_poly.entity_id
_entity_poly.type
_entity_poly.pdbx_seq_one_letter_code
_entity_poly.pdbx_strand_id
1 'polypeptide(L)'
;MLYHYLCSILVIDSKYVTIEMENFCELLKPHEETIVRQYIDKCIHFYGGSILWIYLSAVIIITGPVTLNQPFPTNAEYPFRVIYEQPLKSIIFIHQSLVFIQAASQLCMNVFITLLLWITSVKFELLNEELRSITNIHDLIHCIRKHQRLLKYAEEVIVVVRPFALTTISLSTFALIIVGLVFITDPPLSMKMQCVGLTFSGLAEVFMYTWPAEYLIQTSGEIGQAVFDAQWYQQSIALQKYLQMIMLKAKYPLVVSIPCVMPSLSLNYYASYLSTIFSYFTTLRVVMQNE
;
A
#
# COMPACT_ATOMS: atom_id res chain seq x y z
N MET A 1 -13.25 -18.50 -16.91
CA MET A 1 -12.77 -17.71 -18.06
C MET A 1 -12.48 -16.26 -17.67
N LEU A 2 -13.42 -15.53 -17.05
CA LEU A 2 -13.23 -14.13 -16.61
C LEU A 2 -12.09 -13.92 -15.59
N TYR A 3 -11.99 -14.79 -14.57
CA TYR A 3 -10.92 -14.75 -13.57
C TYR A 3 -9.53 -14.95 -14.17
N HIS A 4 -9.40 -15.89 -15.12
CA HIS A 4 -8.12 -16.16 -15.79
C HIS A 4 -7.71 -15.01 -16.72
N TYR A 5 -8.69 -14.32 -17.32
CA TYR A 5 -8.46 -13.15 -18.14
C TYR A 5 -8.05 -11.93 -17.30
N LEU A 6 -8.75 -11.65 -16.20
CA LEU A 6 -8.38 -10.63 -15.22
C LEU A 6 -6.99 -10.87 -14.63
N CYS A 7 -6.67 -12.13 -14.29
CA CYS A 7 -5.35 -12.52 -13.82
C CYS A 7 -4.28 -12.28 -14.89
N SER A 8 -4.55 -12.62 -16.15
CA SER A 8 -3.60 -12.35 -17.25
C SER A 8 -3.35 -10.87 -17.47
N ILE A 9 -4.39 -10.03 -17.40
CA ILE A 9 -4.26 -8.56 -17.53
C ILE A 9 -3.43 -8.01 -16.36
N LEU A 10 -3.79 -8.35 -15.12
CA LEU A 10 -3.04 -7.92 -13.93
C LEU A 10 -1.56 -8.32 -13.99
N VAL A 11 -1.24 -9.52 -14.50
CA VAL A 11 0.13 -9.98 -14.66
C VAL A 11 0.89 -9.19 -15.76
N ILE A 12 0.22 -8.86 -16.86
CA ILE A 12 0.82 -8.07 -17.94
C ILE A 12 1.10 -6.64 -17.45
N ASP A 13 0.11 -6.00 -16.83
CA ASP A 13 0.23 -4.62 -16.35
C ASP A 13 1.26 -4.54 -15.23
N SER A 14 1.28 -5.50 -14.31
CA SER A 14 2.30 -5.58 -13.25
C SER A 14 3.72 -5.74 -13.80
N LYS A 15 3.91 -6.58 -14.83
CA LYS A 15 5.23 -6.74 -15.48
C LYS A 15 5.67 -5.45 -16.17
N TYR A 16 4.77 -4.83 -16.94
CA TYR A 16 5.04 -3.57 -17.62
C TYR A 16 5.45 -2.48 -16.62
N VAL A 17 4.69 -2.31 -15.55
CA VAL A 17 4.96 -1.31 -14.51
C VAL A 17 6.31 -1.56 -13.83
N THR A 18 6.66 -2.82 -13.55
CA THR A 18 7.93 -3.17 -12.91
C THR A 18 9.13 -2.87 -13.81
N ILE A 19 9.03 -3.18 -15.11
CA ILE A 19 10.09 -2.90 -16.09
C ILE A 19 10.28 -1.39 -16.27
N GLU A 20 9.19 -0.64 -16.37
CA GLU A 20 9.24 0.82 -16.48
C GLU A 20 9.82 1.48 -15.22
N MET A 21 9.58 0.89 -14.05
CA MET A 21 10.19 1.30 -12.78
C MET A 21 11.71 1.04 -12.78
N GLU A 22 12.14 -0.15 -13.20
CA GLU A 22 13.56 -0.52 -13.26
C GLU A 22 14.32 0.38 -14.24
N ASN A 23 13.77 0.58 -15.44
CA ASN A 23 14.32 1.52 -16.43
C ASN A 23 14.44 2.94 -15.88
N PHE A 24 13.46 3.40 -15.09
CA PHE A 24 13.53 4.71 -14.45
C PHE A 24 14.69 4.77 -13.45
N CYS A 25 14.84 3.76 -12.59
CA CYS A 25 15.92 3.68 -11.63
C CYS A 25 17.31 3.64 -12.28
N GLU A 26 17.47 2.98 -13.43
CA GLU A 26 18.75 2.90 -14.15
C GLU A 26 19.12 4.21 -14.88
N LEU A 27 18.12 4.97 -15.33
CA LEU A 27 18.30 6.18 -16.16
C LEU A 27 18.29 7.49 -15.34
N LEU A 28 18.35 7.38 -14.01
CA LEU A 28 18.23 8.51 -13.10
C LEU A 28 19.43 9.47 -13.22
N LYS A 29 19.16 10.77 -13.36
CA LYS A 29 20.23 11.79 -13.33
C LYS A 29 20.69 12.07 -11.89
N PRO A 30 21.91 12.60 -11.68
CA PRO A 30 22.42 12.88 -10.32
C PRO A 30 21.54 13.83 -9.48
N HIS A 31 20.90 14.82 -10.12
CA HIS A 31 19.96 15.72 -9.46
C HIS A 31 18.67 15.01 -9.04
N GLU A 32 18.12 14.18 -9.94
CA GLU A 32 16.91 13.39 -9.71
C GLU A 32 17.14 12.33 -8.61
N GLU A 33 18.37 11.80 -8.49
CA GLU A 33 18.77 10.87 -7.44
C GLU A 33 18.68 11.49 -6.04
N THR A 34 18.95 12.79 -5.93
CA THR A 34 18.86 13.48 -4.64
C THR A 34 17.42 13.52 -4.14
N ILE A 35 16.46 13.79 -5.04
CA ILE A 35 15.02 13.82 -4.73
C ILE A 35 14.53 12.41 -4.38
N VAL A 36 14.85 11.43 -5.23
CA VAL A 36 14.48 10.03 -4.99
C VAL A 36 15.05 9.53 -3.65
N ARG A 37 16.29 9.90 -3.30
CA ARG A 37 16.93 9.49 -2.04
C ARG A 37 16.21 10.04 -0.82
N GLN A 38 15.75 11.30 -0.84
CA GLN A 38 14.94 11.86 0.26
C GLN A 38 13.65 11.06 0.49
N TYR A 39 13.03 10.57 -0.58
CA TYR A 39 11.85 9.72 -0.48
C TYR A 39 12.18 8.34 0.06
N ILE A 40 13.26 7.74 -0.42
CA ILE A 40 13.73 6.44 0.07
C ILE A 40 14.01 6.54 1.56
N ASP A 41 14.68 7.59 2.04
CA ASP A 41 14.98 7.77 3.47
C ASP A 41 13.71 7.92 4.32
N LYS A 42 12.66 8.55 3.79
CA LYS A 42 11.35 8.62 4.45
C LYS A 42 10.64 7.25 4.49
N CYS A 43 10.74 6.49 3.41
CA CYS A 43 10.09 5.20 3.25
C CYS A 43 10.80 4.08 4.04
N ILE A 44 12.13 4.07 4.04
CA ILE A 44 12.95 2.95 4.53
C ILE A 44 12.70 2.65 6.01
N HIS A 45 12.49 3.68 6.83
CA HIS A 45 12.23 3.49 8.25
C HIS A 45 10.88 2.80 8.51
N PHE A 46 9.82 3.27 7.86
CA PHE A 46 8.48 2.73 8.06
C PHE A 46 8.32 1.35 7.41
N TYR A 47 8.69 1.21 6.14
CA TYR A 47 8.55 -0.06 5.41
C TYR A 47 9.56 -1.10 5.90
N GLY A 48 10.81 -0.71 6.17
CA GLY A 48 11.83 -1.60 6.74
C GLY A 48 11.44 -2.08 8.15
N GLY A 49 10.96 -1.17 9.01
CA GLY A 49 10.44 -1.52 10.32
C GLY A 49 9.24 -2.48 10.24
N SER A 50 8.35 -2.26 9.26
CA SER A 50 7.19 -3.13 9.07
C SER A 50 7.55 -4.53 8.56
N ILE A 51 8.49 -4.64 7.61
CA ILE A 51 9.01 -5.94 7.15
C ILE A 51 9.65 -6.68 8.32
N LEU A 52 10.48 -5.99 9.10
CA LEU A 52 11.11 -6.55 10.29
C LEU A 52 10.05 -7.07 11.27
N TRP A 53 9.03 -6.25 11.57
CA TRP A 53 7.92 -6.63 12.45
C TRP A 53 7.15 -7.85 11.97
N ILE A 54 6.84 -7.92 10.67
CA ILE A 54 6.15 -9.07 10.04
C ILE A 54 6.97 -10.35 10.25
N TYR A 55 8.26 -10.35 9.91
CA TYR A 55 9.10 -11.54 10.07
C TYR A 55 9.36 -11.90 11.53
N LEU A 56 9.53 -10.91 12.41
CA LEU A 56 9.63 -11.15 13.85
C LEU A 56 8.37 -11.82 14.39
N SER A 57 7.18 -11.36 13.99
CA SER A 57 5.92 -11.97 14.39
C SER A 57 5.79 -13.42 13.92
N ALA A 58 6.21 -13.72 12.68
CA ALA A 58 6.24 -15.08 12.16
C ALA A 58 7.20 -15.99 12.94
N VAL A 59 8.39 -15.51 13.26
CA VAL A 59 9.38 -16.26 14.08
C VAL A 59 8.84 -16.53 15.48
N ILE A 60 8.19 -15.55 16.11
CA ILE A 60 7.57 -15.71 17.44
C ILE A 60 6.50 -16.81 17.40
N ILE A 61 5.66 -16.85 16.36
CA ILE A 61 4.61 -17.86 16.23
C ILE A 61 5.22 -19.26 16.00
N ILE A 62 6.23 -19.37 15.11
CA ILE A 62 6.89 -20.65 14.81
C ILE A 62 7.63 -21.21 16.04
N THR A 63 8.20 -20.35 16.88
CA THR A 63 8.92 -20.74 18.10
C THR A 63 8.01 -20.91 19.33
N GLY A 64 6.76 -20.42 19.25
CA GLY A 64 5.72 -20.53 20.28
C GLY A 64 5.54 -21.92 20.90
N PRO A 65 5.56 -23.03 20.13
CA PRO A 65 5.42 -24.38 20.68
C PRO A 65 6.50 -24.75 21.69
N VAL A 66 7.72 -24.25 21.49
CA VAL A 66 8.87 -24.50 22.37
C VAL A 66 8.77 -23.68 23.66
N THR A 67 8.22 -22.47 23.57
CA THR A 67 8.13 -21.54 24.71
C THR A 67 6.87 -21.72 25.54
N LEU A 68 5.75 -22.10 24.92
CA LEU A 68 4.43 -22.28 25.55
C LEU A 68 4.07 -23.75 25.81
N ASN A 69 4.98 -24.70 25.56
CA ASN A 69 4.76 -26.15 25.67
C ASN A 69 3.52 -26.63 24.88
N GLN A 70 3.25 -26.01 23.72
CA GLN A 70 2.16 -26.40 22.82
C GLN A 70 2.67 -27.40 21.77
N PRO A 71 1.81 -28.30 21.26
CA PRO A 71 2.26 -29.34 20.31
C PRO A 71 2.61 -28.78 18.92
N PHE A 72 1.98 -27.68 18.50
CA PHE A 72 2.11 -27.08 17.17
C PHE A 72 1.96 -25.55 17.24
N PRO A 73 2.50 -24.79 16.24
CA PRO A 73 2.36 -23.33 16.17
C PRO A 73 0.91 -22.82 16.16
N THR A 74 -0.04 -23.66 15.74
CA THR A 74 -1.48 -23.38 15.78
C THR A 74 -2.22 -24.45 16.56
N ASN A 75 -3.32 -24.06 17.20
CA ASN A 75 -4.23 -24.97 17.92
C ASN A 75 -5.16 -25.76 16.97
N ALA A 76 -4.68 -26.14 15.78
CA ALA A 76 -5.47 -26.89 14.82
C ALA A 76 -5.70 -28.33 15.31
N GLU A 77 -6.98 -28.76 15.34
CA GLU A 77 -7.35 -30.13 15.66
C GLU A 77 -7.24 -31.00 14.40
N TYR A 78 -6.56 -32.15 14.53
CA TYR A 78 -6.41 -33.11 13.44
C TYR A 78 -7.26 -34.35 13.72
N PRO A 79 -7.97 -34.91 12.72
CA PRO A 79 -8.84 -36.07 12.90
C PRO A 79 -8.11 -37.39 13.18
N PHE A 80 -6.77 -37.37 13.24
CA PHE A 80 -5.90 -38.54 13.48
C PHE A 80 -4.94 -38.26 14.66
N ARG A 81 -4.43 -39.33 15.31
CA ARG A 81 -3.60 -39.23 16.53
C ARG A 81 -2.16 -38.77 16.22
N VAL A 82 -1.97 -37.46 16.07
CA VAL A 82 -0.68 -36.86 15.64
C VAL A 82 0.41 -36.86 16.73
N ILE A 83 0.02 -36.87 17.99
CA ILE A 83 0.91 -36.52 19.11
C ILE A 83 2.00 -37.59 19.38
N TYR A 84 1.76 -38.85 18.99
CA TYR A 84 2.63 -39.99 19.34
C TYR A 84 3.33 -40.66 18.15
N GLU A 85 3.02 -40.28 16.90
CA GLU A 85 3.60 -40.90 15.71
C GLU A 85 4.65 -39.99 15.06
N GLN A 86 5.94 -40.22 15.37
CA GLN A 86 7.05 -39.73 14.54
C GLN A 86 7.12 -40.66 13.30
N PRO A 87 6.97 -40.15 12.04
CA PRO A 87 7.40 -38.85 11.52
C PRO A 87 6.31 -37.78 11.27
N LEU A 88 5.02 -38.10 11.47
CA LEU A 88 3.90 -37.23 11.10
C LEU A 88 3.91 -35.88 11.83
N LYS A 89 4.25 -35.87 13.13
CA LYS A 89 4.39 -34.65 13.92
C LYS A 89 5.39 -33.66 13.30
N SER A 90 6.54 -34.14 12.83
CA SER A 90 7.57 -33.30 12.22
C SER A 90 7.12 -32.74 10.87
N ILE A 91 6.43 -33.55 10.06
CA ILE A 91 5.89 -33.11 8.76
C ILE A 91 4.88 -31.98 8.96
N ILE A 92 3.97 -32.12 9.92
CA ILE A 92 2.95 -31.10 10.21
C ILE A 92 3.59 -29.82 10.74
N PHE A 93 4.58 -29.92 11.64
CA PHE A 93 5.30 -28.77 12.14
C PHE A 93 6.00 -28.00 11.00
N ILE A 94 6.69 -28.71 10.10
CA ILE A 94 7.35 -28.11 8.93
C ILE A 94 6.30 -27.44 8.02
N HIS A 95 5.19 -28.11 7.76
CA HIS A 95 4.12 -27.58 6.93
C HIS A 95 3.53 -26.28 7.50
N GLN A 96 3.18 -26.27 8.79
CA GLN A 96 2.67 -25.06 9.44
C GLN A 96 3.69 -23.91 9.42
N SER A 97 4.97 -24.21 9.64
CA SER A 97 6.05 -23.22 9.58
C SER A 97 6.19 -22.61 8.18
N LEU A 98 6.11 -23.44 7.13
CA LEU A 98 6.12 -22.98 5.74
C LEU A 98 4.93 -22.07 5.42
N VAL A 99 3.72 -22.42 5.91
CA VAL A 99 2.53 -21.58 5.74
C VAL A 99 2.71 -20.21 6.39
N PHE A 100 3.29 -20.12 7.58
CA PHE A 100 3.59 -18.83 8.23
C PHE A 100 4.62 -17.99 7.47
N ILE A 101 5.68 -18.63 6.96
CA ILE A 101 6.69 -17.94 6.13
C ILE A 101 6.05 -17.42 4.85
N GLN A 102 5.20 -18.23 4.19
CA GLN A 102 4.48 -17.82 2.99
C GLN A 102 3.53 -16.64 3.27
N ALA A 103 2.81 -16.67 4.40
CA ALA A 103 1.95 -15.57 4.82
C ALA A 103 2.77 -14.28 5.06
N ALA A 104 3.92 -14.38 5.74
CA ALA A 104 4.82 -13.24 5.94
C ALA A 104 5.33 -12.67 4.60
N SER A 105 5.74 -13.53 3.66
CA SER A 105 6.15 -13.12 2.31
C SER A 105 5.02 -12.44 1.54
N GLN A 106 3.78 -12.92 1.66
CA GLN A 106 2.62 -12.30 1.04
C GLN A 106 2.38 -10.88 1.57
N LEU A 107 2.56 -10.65 2.87
CA LEU A 107 2.46 -9.30 3.45
C LEU A 107 3.58 -8.38 2.95
N CYS A 108 4.79 -8.91 2.69
CA CYS A 108 5.87 -8.14 2.07
C CYS A 108 5.54 -7.69 0.64
N MET A 109 4.69 -8.41 -0.10
CA MET A 109 4.25 -7.97 -1.43
C MET A 109 3.47 -6.64 -1.37
N ASN A 110 2.75 -6.37 -0.28
CA ASN A 110 2.07 -5.09 -0.09
C ASN A 110 3.06 -3.92 -0.10
N VAL A 111 4.26 -4.12 0.47
CA VAL A 111 5.32 -3.10 0.44
C VAL A 111 5.71 -2.80 -1.00
N PHE A 112 5.96 -3.82 -1.82
CA PHE A 112 6.29 -3.63 -3.24
C PHE A 112 5.20 -2.86 -3.98
N ILE A 113 3.93 -3.22 -3.80
CA ILE A 113 2.80 -2.51 -4.43
C ILE A 113 2.74 -1.04 -4.00
N THR A 114 3.00 -0.73 -2.73
CA THR A 114 3.02 0.65 -2.25
C THR A 114 4.24 1.45 -2.74
N LEU A 115 5.37 0.80 -2.99
CA LEU A 115 6.54 1.43 -3.61
C LEU A 115 6.25 1.90 -5.04
N LEU A 116 5.42 1.17 -5.80
CA LEU A 116 4.97 1.61 -7.13
C LEU A 116 4.23 2.95 -7.06
N LEU A 117 3.37 3.15 -6.05
CA LEU A 117 2.70 4.43 -5.83
C LEU A 117 3.70 5.55 -5.46
N TRP A 118 4.69 5.25 -4.60
CA TRP A 118 5.74 6.21 -4.25
C TRP A 118 6.54 6.67 -5.46
N ILE A 119 7.01 5.73 -6.28
CA ILE A 119 7.79 6.04 -7.48
C ILE A 119 6.96 6.84 -8.48
N THR A 120 5.68 6.48 -8.62
CA THR A 120 4.75 7.26 -9.46
C THR A 120 4.63 8.70 -8.97
N SER A 121 4.54 8.90 -7.65
CA SER A 121 4.46 10.24 -7.07
C SER A 121 5.75 11.05 -7.27
N VAL A 122 6.92 10.42 -7.10
CA VAL A 122 8.20 11.07 -7.37
C VAL A 122 8.33 11.46 -8.85
N LYS A 123 7.87 10.61 -9.78
CA LYS A 123 7.83 10.96 -11.21
C LYS A 123 6.96 12.18 -11.48
N PHE A 124 5.88 12.40 -10.71
CA PHE A 124 5.06 13.61 -10.80
C PHE A 124 5.73 14.84 -10.20
N GLU A 125 6.42 14.70 -9.07
CA GLU A 125 7.18 15.82 -8.49
C GLU A 125 8.31 16.29 -9.42
N LEU A 126 9.08 15.36 -9.99
CA LEU A 126 10.10 15.67 -11.00
C LEU A 126 9.51 16.38 -12.21
N LEU A 127 8.32 15.97 -12.65
CA LEU A 127 7.61 16.65 -13.72
C LEU A 127 7.19 18.08 -13.31
N ASN A 128 6.77 18.30 -12.07
CA ASN A 128 6.41 19.63 -11.56
C ASN A 128 7.62 20.57 -11.53
N GLU A 129 8.80 20.07 -11.15
CA GLU A 129 10.04 20.85 -11.21
C GLU A 129 10.45 21.21 -12.65
N GLU A 130 10.35 20.24 -13.57
CA GLU A 130 10.57 20.50 -14.99
C GLU A 130 9.57 21.55 -15.50
N LEU A 131 8.29 21.47 -15.13
CA LEU A 131 7.26 22.44 -15.51
C LEU A 131 7.57 23.86 -15.03
N ARG A 132 8.05 24.01 -13.78
CA ARG A 132 8.40 25.30 -13.18
C ARG A 132 9.61 25.97 -13.85
N SER A 133 10.51 25.17 -14.43
CA SER A 133 11.74 25.65 -15.07
C SER A 133 11.61 25.88 -16.58
N ILE A 134 10.41 25.73 -17.16
CA ILE A 134 10.19 25.89 -18.61
C ILE A 134 10.40 27.34 -19.04
N THR A 135 11.28 27.52 -20.02
CA THR A 135 11.51 28.81 -20.69
C THR A 135 11.15 28.77 -22.17
N ASN A 136 11.20 27.60 -22.83
CA ASN A 136 11.02 27.45 -24.28
C ASN A 136 9.78 26.65 -24.68
N ILE A 137 9.29 26.91 -25.90
CA ILE A 137 8.18 26.16 -26.53
C ILE A 137 8.48 24.66 -26.65
N HIS A 138 9.70 24.33 -27.07
CA HIS A 138 10.11 22.95 -27.28
C HIS A 138 10.07 22.14 -25.97
N ASP A 139 10.57 22.75 -24.88
CA ASP A 139 10.60 22.14 -23.56
C ASP A 139 9.18 21.95 -23.02
N LEU A 140 8.26 22.89 -23.28
CA LEU A 140 6.86 22.70 -22.95
C LEU A 140 6.24 21.52 -23.69
N ILE A 141 6.44 21.43 -25.00
CA ILE A 141 5.88 20.31 -25.80
C ILE A 141 6.45 18.98 -25.29
N HIS A 142 7.74 18.94 -24.97
CA HIS A 142 8.38 17.76 -24.39
C HIS A 142 7.74 17.39 -23.04
N CYS A 143 7.58 18.37 -22.15
CA CYS A 143 7.00 18.20 -20.83
C CYS A 143 5.53 17.72 -20.91
N ILE A 144 4.72 18.27 -21.82
CA ILE A 144 3.34 17.81 -22.06
C ILE A 144 3.32 16.35 -22.48
N ARG A 145 4.20 15.93 -23.41
CA ARG A 145 4.28 14.53 -23.82
C ARG A 145 4.74 13.63 -22.68
N LYS A 146 5.66 14.10 -21.82
CA LYS A 146 6.10 13.38 -20.62
C LYS A 146 4.94 13.24 -19.62
N HIS A 147 4.21 14.32 -19.36
CA HIS A 147 3.01 14.33 -18.52
C HIS A 147 1.95 13.33 -19.00
N GLN A 148 1.63 13.33 -20.30
CA GLN A 148 0.64 12.40 -20.86
C GLN A 148 1.07 10.94 -20.76
N ARG A 149 2.36 10.65 -20.95
CA ARG A 149 2.91 9.30 -20.76
C ARG A 149 2.87 8.89 -19.29
N LEU A 150 3.21 9.81 -18.39
CA LEU A 150 3.18 9.56 -16.95
C LEU A 150 1.75 9.35 -16.43
N LEU A 151 0.77 10.07 -16.96
CA LEU A 151 -0.64 9.90 -16.62
C LEU A 151 -1.11 8.48 -16.98
N LYS A 152 -0.79 8.00 -18.20
CA LYS A 152 -1.10 6.63 -18.61
C LYS A 152 -0.41 5.59 -17.72
N TYR A 153 0.88 5.76 -17.45
CA TYR A 153 1.60 4.88 -16.54
C TYR A 153 0.95 4.84 -15.15
N ALA A 154 0.55 5.99 -14.62
CA ALA A 154 -0.09 6.06 -13.32
C ALA A 154 -1.48 5.40 -13.31
N GLU A 155 -2.25 5.49 -14.39
CA GLU A 155 -3.50 4.75 -14.55
C GLU A 155 -3.27 3.24 -14.48
N GLU A 156 -2.24 2.71 -15.14
CA GLU A 156 -1.86 1.29 -15.07
C GLU A 156 -1.43 0.88 -13.65
N VAL A 157 -0.61 1.71 -12.99
CA VAL A 157 -0.22 1.48 -11.58
C VAL A 157 -1.45 1.43 -10.68
N ILE A 158 -2.40 2.34 -10.86
CA ILE A 158 -3.64 2.37 -10.07
C ILE A 158 -4.46 1.10 -10.31
N VAL A 159 -4.57 0.62 -11.55
CA VAL A 159 -5.25 -0.65 -11.88
C VAL A 159 -4.61 -1.82 -11.15
N VAL A 160 -3.27 -1.90 -11.12
CA VAL A 160 -2.53 -2.93 -10.40
C VAL A 160 -2.73 -2.82 -8.89
N VAL A 161 -2.65 -1.62 -8.31
CA VAL A 161 -2.71 -1.40 -6.84
C VAL A 161 -4.10 -1.64 -6.26
N ARG A 162 -5.17 -1.25 -6.99
CA ARG A 162 -6.57 -1.32 -6.53
C ARG A 162 -6.97 -2.65 -5.88
N PRO A 163 -6.82 -3.84 -6.52
CA PRO A 163 -7.26 -5.10 -5.93
C PRO A 163 -6.47 -5.48 -4.67
N PHE A 164 -5.17 -5.16 -4.61
CA PHE A 164 -4.34 -5.43 -3.42
C PHE A 164 -4.73 -4.54 -2.25
N ALA A 165 -4.96 -3.25 -2.51
CA ALA A 165 -5.42 -2.30 -1.50
C ALA A 165 -6.79 -2.72 -0.94
N LEU A 166 -7.75 -3.07 -1.81
CA LEU A 166 -9.07 -3.52 -1.39
C LEU A 166 -8.99 -4.80 -0.52
N THR A 167 -8.23 -5.79 -0.99
CA THR A 167 -8.07 -7.07 -0.28
C THR A 167 -7.43 -6.83 1.08
N THR A 168 -6.35 -6.05 1.14
CA THR A 168 -5.65 -5.75 2.41
C THR A 168 -6.59 -5.05 3.38
N ILE A 169 -7.23 -3.94 2.97
CA ILE A 169 -8.13 -3.19 3.86
C ILE A 169 -9.27 -4.05 4.37
N SER A 170 -9.88 -4.86 3.50
CA SER A 170 -10.97 -5.76 3.90
C SER A 170 -10.52 -6.82 4.91
N LEU A 171 -9.35 -7.44 4.70
CA LEU A 171 -8.77 -8.42 5.61
C LEU A 171 -8.37 -7.79 6.94
N SER A 172 -7.73 -6.62 6.92
CA SER A 172 -7.36 -5.89 8.15
C SER A 172 -8.61 -5.46 8.92
N THR A 173 -9.67 -5.00 8.26
CA THR A 173 -10.95 -4.66 8.91
C THR A 173 -11.56 -5.87 9.60
N PHE A 174 -11.64 -6.99 8.89
CA PHE A 174 -12.19 -8.24 9.43
C PHE A 174 -11.37 -8.75 10.62
N ALA A 175 -10.04 -8.73 10.50
CA ALA A 175 -9.14 -9.09 11.59
C ALA A 175 -9.34 -8.19 12.83
N LEU A 176 -9.49 -6.88 12.64
CA LEU A 176 -9.72 -5.94 13.74
C LEU A 176 -11.06 -6.16 14.45
N ILE A 177 -12.12 -6.53 13.72
CA ILE A 177 -13.41 -6.89 14.33
C ILE A 177 -13.26 -8.16 15.19
N ILE A 178 -12.57 -9.19 14.68
CA ILE A 178 -12.30 -10.42 15.45
C ILE A 178 -11.46 -10.12 16.69
N VAL A 179 -10.41 -9.31 16.56
CA VAL A 179 -9.59 -8.89 17.69
C VAL A 179 -10.43 -8.13 18.72
N GLY A 180 -11.34 -7.27 18.27
CA GLY A 180 -12.29 -6.58 19.15
C GLY A 180 -13.18 -7.53 19.94
N LEU A 181 -13.72 -8.57 19.28
CA LEU A 181 -14.51 -9.64 19.93
C LEU A 181 -13.68 -10.38 20.99
N VAL A 182 -12.47 -10.84 20.61
CA VAL A 182 -11.58 -11.57 21.52
C VAL A 182 -11.21 -10.70 22.73
N PHE A 183 -10.97 -9.41 22.53
CA PHE A 183 -10.61 -8.51 23.62
C PHE A 183 -11.72 -8.35 24.67
N ILE A 184 -13.00 -8.41 24.26
CA ILE A 184 -14.16 -8.33 25.17
C ILE A 184 -14.27 -9.57 26.06
N THR A 185 -13.86 -10.74 25.58
CA THR A 185 -13.89 -12.00 26.36
C THR A 185 -12.87 -12.08 27.50
N ASP A 186 -12.21 -10.96 27.81
CA ASP A 186 -11.19 -10.79 28.85
C ASP A 186 -10.12 -11.91 28.86
N PRO A 187 -9.37 -12.08 27.76
CA PRO A 187 -8.44 -13.20 27.61
C PRO A 187 -7.20 -13.02 28.50
N PRO A 188 -6.40 -14.07 28.73
CA PRO A 188 -5.17 -13.98 29.52
C PRO A 188 -4.20 -12.94 28.93
N LEU A 189 -3.32 -12.38 29.79
CA LEU A 189 -2.41 -11.29 29.43
C LEU A 189 -1.60 -11.56 28.15
N SER A 190 -1.16 -12.81 27.94
CA SER A 190 -0.43 -13.21 26.73
C SER A 190 -1.25 -13.01 25.44
N MET A 191 -2.53 -13.41 25.44
CA MET A 191 -3.43 -13.21 24.30
C MET A 191 -3.77 -11.73 24.10
N LYS A 192 -3.90 -10.94 25.17
CA LYS A 192 -4.09 -9.48 25.07
C LYS A 192 -2.91 -8.81 24.35
N MET A 193 -1.67 -9.19 24.68
CA MET A 193 -0.48 -8.68 24.01
C MET A 193 -0.47 -9.01 22.50
N GLN A 194 -0.89 -10.23 22.13
CA GLN A 194 -1.02 -10.62 20.72
C GLN A 194 -2.10 -9.81 19.99
N CYS A 195 -3.25 -9.59 20.64
CA CYS A 195 -4.34 -8.75 20.11
C CYS A 195 -3.89 -7.32 19.84
N VAL A 196 -3.12 -6.73 20.76
CA VAL A 196 -2.54 -5.38 20.57
C VAL A 196 -1.57 -5.35 19.38
N GLY A 197 -0.70 -6.36 19.27
CA GLY A 197 0.21 -6.50 18.13
C GLY A 197 -0.51 -6.62 16.79
N LEU A 198 -1.56 -7.46 16.71
CA LEU A 198 -2.39 -7.62 15.52
C LEU A 198 -3.15 -6.33 15.17
N THR A 199 -3.61 -5.60 16.17
CA THR A 199 -4.28 -4.31 15.96
C THR A 199 -3.31 -3.32 15.33
N PHE A 200 -2.10 -3.20 15.87
CA PHE A 200 -1.07 -2.33 15.34
C PHE A 200 -0.68 -2.72 13.90
N SER A 201 -0.48 -4.02 13.63
CA SER A 201 -0.20 -4.52 12.28
C SER A 201 -1.32 -4.18 11.30
N GLY A 202 -2.58 -4.46 11.64
CA GLY A 202 -3.71 -4.20 10.75
C GLY A 202 -3.91 -2.71 10.45
N LEU A 203 -3.67 -1.83 11.43
CA LEU A 203 -3.69 -0.38 11.20
C LEU A 203 -2.51 0.10 10.35
N ALA A 204 -1.31 -0.43 10.60
CA ALA A 204 -0.12 -0.11 9.82
C ALA A 204 -0.26 -0.54 8.35
N GLU A 205 -0.85 -1.70 8.08
CA GLU A 205 -1.12 -2.17 6.71
C GLU A 205 -2.05 -1.22 5.94
N VAL A 206 -3.11 -0.73 6.56
CA VAL A 206 -3.99 0.26 5.91
C VAL A 206 -3.25 1.58 5.69
N PHE A 207 -2.47 2.00 6.69
CA PHE A 207 -1.67 3.22 6.60
C PHE A 207 -0.64 3.18 5.46
N MET A 208 0.00 2.01 5.23
CA MET A 208 0.95 1.78 4.13
C MET A 208 0.39 2.14 2.76
N TYR A 209 -0.91 1.94 2.53
CA TYR A 209 -1.57 2.28 1.27
C TYR A 209 -2.03 3.73 1.23
N THR A 210 -2.55 4.26 2.34
CA THR A 210 -3.10 5.63 2.38
C THR A 210 -2.02 6.71 2.28
N TRP A 211 -0.81 6.44 2.80
CA TRP A 211 0.27 7.43 2.79
C TRP A 211 0.77 7.76 1.37
N PRO A 212 1.28 6.80 0.57
CA PRO A 212 1.69 7.10 -0.80
C PRO A 212 0.53 7.56 -1.67
N ALA A 213 -0.70 7.09 -1.42
CA ALA A 213 -1.87 7.55 -2.16
C ALA A 213 -2.17 9.05 -1.94
N GLU A 214 -2.08 9.54 -0.69
CA GLU A 214 -2.18 10.96 -0.39
C GLU A 214 -1.13 11.77 -1.14
N TYR A 215 0.10 11.27 -1.12
CA TYR A 215 1.23 11.94 -1.73
C TYR A 215 1.11 11.96 -3.27
N LEU A 216 0.55 10.90 -3.88
CA LEU A 216 0.20 10.85 -5.30
C LEU A 216 -0.90 11.87 -5.65
N ILE A 217 -1.94 12.00 -4.82
CA ILE A 217 -3.01 12.99 -5.01
C ILE A 217 -2.41 14.40 -4.97
N GLN A 218 -1.55 14.68 -3.99
CA GLN A 218 -0.90 15.98 -3.84
C GLN A 218 -0.02 16.30 -5.06
N THR A 219 0.96 15.45 -5.38
CA THR A 219 1.92 15.71 -6.47
C THR A 219 1.26 15.77 -7.85
N SER A 220 0.24 14.95 -8.11
CA SER A 220 -0.51 15.02 -9.37
C SER A 220 -1.42 16.24 -9.46
N GLY A 221 -1.94 16.75 -8.33
CA GLY A 221 -2.73 17.99 -8.28
C GLY A 221 -1.90 19.27 -8.40
N GLU A 222 -0.65 19.24 -7.91
CA GLU A 222 0.28 20.39 -7.96
C GLU A 222 0.66 20.82 -9.38
N ILE A 223 0.45 19.98 -10.39
CA ILE A 223 0.71 20.28 -11.81
C ILE A 223 0.01 21.57 -12.25
N GLY A 224 -1.23 21.77 -11.81
CA GLY A 224 -1.99 22.98 -12.15
C GLY A 224 -1.37 24.24 -11.56
N GLN A 225 -0.83 24.13 -10.34
CA GLN A 225 -0.14 25.22 -9.65
C GLN A 225 1.25 25.46 -10.25
N ALA A 226 2.01 24.41 -10.55
CA ALA A 226 3.30 24.52 -11.22
C ALA A 226 3.21 25.24 -12.58
N VAL A 227 2.14 24.97 -13.35
CA VAL A 227 1.86 25.68 -14.60
C VAL A 227 1.46 27.14 -14.37
N PHE A 228 0.75 27.44 -13.29
CA PHE A 228 0.38 28.82 -12.93
C PHE A 228 1.60 29.64 -12.49
N ASP A 229 2.50 29.02 -11.73
CA ASP A 229 3.74 29.64 -11.24
C ASP A 229 4.78 29.82 -12.35
N ALA A 230 4.71 29.00 -13.41
CA ALA A 230 5.45 29.28 -14.64
C ALA A 230 4.98 30.63 -15.20
N GLN A 231 5.87 31.42 -15.81
CA GLN A 231 5.56 32.73 -16.39
C GLN A 231 4.68 32.62 -17.66
N TRP A 232 3.58 31.86 -17.60
CA TRP A 232 2.70 31.50 -18.70
C TRP A 232 2.13 32.71 -19.44
N TYR A 233 1.92 33.82 -18.73
CA TYR A 233 1.42 35.07 -19.29
C TYR A 233 2.46 35.81 -20.16
N GLN A 234 3.75 35.53 -19.99
CA GLN A 234 4.83 36.05 -20.83
C GLN A 234 5.15 35.14 -22.02
N GLN A 235 4.48 33.99 -22.12
CA GLN A 235 4.68 33.03 -23.21
C GLN A 235 3.83 33.38 -24.44
N SER A 236 4.19 32.80 -25.59
CA SER A 236 3.44 32.99 -26.83
C SER A 236 1.97 32.56 -26.71
N ILE A 237 1.07 33.17 -27.49
CA ILE A 237 -0.38 32.88 -27.47
C ILE A 237 -0.68 31.39 -27.70
N ALA A 238 0.13 30.71 -28.51
CA ALA A 238 0.01 29.27 -28.72
C ALA A 238 0.33 28.49 -27.44
N LEU A 239 1.40 28.85 -26.72
CA LEU A 239 1.75 28.23 -25.44
C LEU A 239 0.71 28.49 -24.36
N GLN A 240 0.18 29.70 -24.28
CA GLN A 240 -0.87 30.04 -23.31
C GLN A 240 -2.08 29.09 -23.44
N LYS A 241 -2.51 28.79 -24.66
CA LYS A 241 -3.60 27.84 -24.91
C LYS A 241 -3.26 26.42 -24.41
N TYR A 242 -2.04 25.94 -24.66
CA TYR A 242 -1.61 24.63 -24.18
C TYR A 242 -1.51 24.57 -22.66
N LEU A 243 -0.93 25.59 -22.03
CA LEU A 243 -0.82 25.69 -20.57
C LEU A 243 -2.21 25.71 -19.92
N GLN A 244 -3.16 26.47 -20.49
CA GLN A 244 -4.55 26.47 -20.03
C GLN A 244 -5.22 25.09 -20.13
N MET A 245 -4.98 24.33 -21.21
CA MET A 245 -5.47 22.96 -21.33
C MET A 245 -4.88 22.03 -20.27
N ILE A 246 -3.58 22.17 -19.95
CA ILE A 246 -2.93 21.40 -18.88
C ILE A 246 -3.56 21.76 -17.53
N MET A 247 -3.72 23.06 -17.21
CA MET A 247 -4.35 23.50 -15.97
C MET A 247 -5.76 22.94 -15.82
N LEU A 248 -6.55 22.91 -16.90
CA LEU A 248 -7.89 22.33 -16.88
C LEU A 248 -7.86 20.82 -16.64
N LYS A 249 -6.88 20.10 -17.18
CA LYS A 249 -6.71 18.66 -16.93
C LYS A 249 -6.17 18.36 -15.54
N ALA A 250 -5.26 19.18 -15.03
CA ALA A 250 -4.67 19.05 -13.70
C ALA A 250 -5.68 19.25 -12.55
N LYS A 251 -6.88 19.79 -12.84
CA LYS A 251 -7.99 19.85 -11.88
C LYS A 251 -8.50 18.48 -11.43
N TYR A 252 -8.18 17.41 -12.17
CA TYR A 252 -8.56 16.05 -11.84
C TYR A 252 -7.32 15.29 -11.35
N PRO A 253 -7.01 15.34 -10.04
CA PRO A 253 -5.86 14.62 -9.50
C PRO A 253 -6.04 13.12 -9.68
N LEU A 254 -4.93 12.40 -9.72
CA LEU A 254 -4.96 10.95 -9.77
C LEU A 254 -5.34 10.40 -8.41
N VAL A 255 -6.44 9.65 -8.37
CA VAL A 255 -7.00 9.11 -7.14
C VAL A 255 -7.10 7.60 -7.22
N VAL A 256 -6.50 6.91 -6.25
CA VAL A 256 -6.72 5.48 -6.05
C VAL A 256 -8.09 5.31 -5.38
N SER A 257 -9.11 4.96 -6.18
CA SER A 257 -10.47 4.67 -5.72
C SER A 257 -11.08 3.53 -6.54
N ILE A 258 -12.03 2.80 -5.98
CA ILE A 258 -12.86 1.83 -6.71
C ILE A 258 -14.30 2.34 -6.63
N PRO A 259 -14.91 2.72 -7.77
CA PRO A 259 -16.29 3.18 -7.79
C PRO A 259 -17.20 2.20 -7.03
N CYS A 260 -18.07 2.74 -6.17
CA CYS A 260 -19.04 1.99 -5.34
C CYS A 260 -18.47 1.15 -4.18
N VAL A 261 -17.19 0.77 -4.17
CA VAL A 261 -16.63 -0.17 -3.19
C VAL A 261 -15.64 0.48 -2.24
N MET A 262 -14.78 1.36 -2.74
CA MET A 262 -13.67 1.91 -1.98
C MET A 262 -13.51 3.41 -2.28
N PRO A 263 -13.65 4.29 -1.27
CA PRO A 263 -13.47 5.72 -1.46
C PRO A 263 -12.00 6.04 -1.80
N SER A 264 -11.73 7.30 -2.14
CA SER A 264 -10.39 7.80 -2.42
C SER A 264 -9.42 7.53 -1.27
N LEU A 265 -8.39 6.73 -1.51
CA LEU A 265 -7.31 6.54 -0.55
C LEU A 265 -6.63 7.88 -0.28
N SER A 266 -6.71 8.30 0.98
CA SER A 266 -6.18 9.55 1.48
C SER A 266 -5.95 9.41 2.99
N LEU A 267 -5.22 10.33 3.59
CA LEU A 267 -5.08 10.40 5.04
C LEU A 267 -6.43 10.69 5.72
N ASN A 268 -7.32 11.43 5.05
CA ASN A 268 -8.69 11.65 5.52
C ASN A 268 -9.50 10.35 5.58
N TYR A 269 -9.31 9.47 4.58
CA TYR A 269 -9.89 8.12 4.63
C TYR A 269 -9.34 7.33 5.83
N TYR A 270 -8.02 7.39 6.07
CA TYR A 270 -7.42 6.72 7.23
C TYR A 270 -7.98 7.20 8.58
N ALA A 271 -8.15 8.51 8.76
CA ALA A 271 -8.76 9.07 9.97
C ALA A 271 -10.21 8.61 10.17
N SER A 272 -10.98 8.57 9.08
CA SER A 272 -12.37 8.06 9.09
C SER A 272 -12.41 6.56 9.38
N TYR A 273 -11.47 5.79 8.84
CA TYR A 273 -11.32 4.36 9.07
C TYR A 273 -11.02 4.05 10.53
N LEU A 274 -10.06 4.77 11.15
CA LEU A 274 -9.78 4.66 12.59
C LEU A 274 -11.03 4.93 13.43
N SER A 275 -11.75 6.01 13.15
CA SER A 275 -12.98 6.38 13.86
C SER A 275 -14.06 5.29 13.75
N THR A 276 -14.15 4.65 12.58
CA THR A 276 -15.09 3.54 12.33
C THR A 276 -14.73 2.30 13.16
N ILE A 277 -13.45 1.92 13.20
CA ILE A 277 -12.99 0.78 14.03
C ILE A 277 -13.25 1.03 15.51
N PHE A 278 -12.93 2.23 16.01
CA PHE A 278 -13.24 2.61 17.39
C PHE A 278 -14.75 2.52 17.67
N SER A 279 -15.58 3.01 16.74
CA SER A 279 -17.04 2.94 16.88
C SER A 279 -17.55 1.49 16.91
N TYR A 280 -17.01 0.60 16.06
CA TYR A 280 -17.33 -0.83 16.09
C TYR A 280 -16.95 -1.46 17.41
N PHE A 281 -15.74 -1.18 17.92
CA PHE A 281 -15.27 -1.70 19.20
C PHE A 281 -16.17 -1.25 20.38
N THR A 282 -16.50 0.04 20.44
CA THR A 282 -17.39 0.57 21.48
C THR A 282 -18.79 -0.03 21.40
N THR A 283 -19.36 -0.12 20.19
CA THR A 283 -20.70 -0.69 19.98
C THR A 283 -20.73 -2.16 20.40
N LEU A 284 -19.75 -2.94 19.97
CA LEU A 284 -19.63 -4.34 20.30
C LEU A 284 -19.50 -4.57 21.81
N ARG A 285 -18.72 -3.73 22.50
CA ARG A 285 -18.59 -3.76 23.95
C ARG A 285 -19.93 -3.48 24.64
N VAL A 286 -20.70 -2.50 24.19
CA VAL A 286 -22.00 -2.16 24.77
C VAL A 286 -23.01 -3.29 24.57
N VAL A 287 -23.10 -3.86 23.36
CA VAL A 287 -24.02 -4.97 23.07
C VAL A 287 -23.71 -6.17 23.95
N MET A 288 -22.43 -6.54 24.07
CA MET A 288 -22.00 -7.69 24.88
C MET A 288 -22.11 -7.49 26.40
N GLN A 289 -22.16 -6.23 26.88
CA GLN A 289 -22.42 -5.93 28.29
C GLN A 289 -23.91 -5.93 28.65
N ASN A 290 -24.78 -5.86 27.64
CA ASN A 290 -26.23 -5.85 27.81
C ASN A 290 -26.87 -7.26 27.67
N GLU A 291 -26.06 -8.29 27.38
CA GLU A 291 -26.42 -9.72 27.44
C GLU A 291 -25.95 -10.34 28.76
#